data_AF-A0A6I2GV12-F1
#
_entry.id   AF-A0A6I2GV12-F1
#
_cell.length_a   1.000
_cell.length_b   1.000
_cell.length_c   1.000
_cell.angle_alpha   90.00
_cell.angle_beta   90.00
_cell.angle_gamma   90.00
#
_symmetry.space_group_name_H-M   'P 1'
#
loop_
_entity.id
_entity.type
_entity.pdbx_description
1 polymer ?
#
loop_
_entity_poly.entity_id
_entity_poly.type
_entity_poly.pdbx_seq_one_letter_code
_entity_poly.pdbx_strand_id
1 'polypeptide(L)'
;MSTEATEIMEPTLWSKNGWTARVIKNEDDDGWAVEIRKTGIPEPVLISPWVMGRDKKTPKPFDASAFATFVKTASEVLDRSERQRDAALTKRLSIAWEGKWYEVKLELVPDEHDPHALLSAVDDARERVASYRVAPNFKFTRDTMNDWARAGFPQP
;
A
#
# COMPACT_ATOMS: atom_id res chain seq x y z
N MET A 1 22.86 -10.60 10.21
CA MET A 1 23.08 -11.92 9.57
C MET A 1 22.27 -11.92 8.30
N SER A 2 22.92 -11.73 7.16
CA SER A 2 22.25 -11.68 5.85
C SER A 2 22.02 -13.12 5.39
N THR A 3 20.77 -13.58 5.45
CA THR A 3 20.41 -14.86 4.84
C THR A 3 20.45 -14.65 3.33
N GLU A 4 21.55 -15.05 2.68
CA GLU A 4 21.56 -15.27 1.23
C GLU A 4 20.45 -16.28 0.94
N ALA A 5 19.33 -15.80 0.43
CA ALA A 5 18.23 -16.66 0.02
C ALA A 5 18.73 -17.50 -1.15
N THR A 6 19.01 -18.78 -0.89
CA THR A 6 19.38 -19.75 -1.92
C THR A 6 18.30 -19.76 -2.98
N GLU A 7 18.68 -19.60 -4.26
CA GLU A 7 17.70 -19.72 -5.34
C GLU A 7 17.20 -21.17 -5.43
N ILE A 8 15.88 -21.35 -5.45
CA ILE A 8 15.19 -22.64 -5.57
C ILE A 8 14.33 -22.60 -6.83
N MET A 9 14.40 -23.65 -7.65
CA MET A 9 13.62 -23.79 -8.89
C MET A 9 13.08 -25.21 -9.02
N GLU A 10 12.17 -25.58 -8.13
CA GLU A 10 11.51 -26.89 -8.10
C GLU A 10 10.13 -26.83 -8.76
N PRO A 11 9.55 -27.96 -9.18
CA PRO A 11 8.24 -27.98 -9.85
C PRO A 11 7.10 -27.26 -9.10
N THR A 12 7.13 -27.22 -7.77
CA THR A 12 6.07 -26.61 -6.95
C THR A 12 6.57 -25.52 -5.99
N LEU A 13 7.87 -25.21 -6.05
CA LEU A 13 8.50 -24.24 -5.15
C LEU A 13 9.59 -23.48 -5.90
N TRP A 14 9.39 -22.18 -6.05
CA TRP A 14 10.40 -21.28 -6.59
C TRP A 14 10.75 -20.24 -5.53
N SER A 15 12.05 -19.99 -5.32
CA SER A 15 12.53 -18.92 -4.45
C SER A 15 13.64 -18.17 -5.16
N LYS A 16 13.48 -16.85 -5.32
CA LYS A 16 14.45 -15.99 -6.01
C LYS A 16 14.23 -14.54 -5.65
N ASN A 17 15.32 -13.78 -5.48
CA ASN A 17 15.29 -12.33 -5.19
C ASN A 17 14.40 -11.94 -4.00
N GLY A 18 14.39 -12.75 -2.94
CA GLY A 18 13.57 -12.51 -1.74
C GLY A 18 12.07 -12.78 -1.92
N TRP A 19 11.67 -13.37 -3.05
CA TRP A 19 10.31 -13.86 -3.28
C TRP A 19 10.27 -15.37 -3.26
N THR A 20 9.21 -15.93 -2.69
CA THR A 20 8.94 -17.37 -2.71
C THR A 20 7.53 -17.61 -3.23
N ALA A 21 7.41 -18.48 -4.23
CA ALA A 21 6.14 -18.98 -4.75
C ALA A 21 6.04 -20.47 -4.45
N ARG A 22 5.00 -20.87 -3.72
CA ARG A 22 4.75 -22.27 -3.34
C ARG A 22 3.37 -22.69 -3.79
N VAL A 23 3.27 -23.84 -4.46
CA VAL A 23 1.98 -24.46 -4.72
C VAL A 23 1.46 -25.08 -3.42
N ILE A 24 0.24 -24.71 -3.04
CA ILE A 24 -0.49 -25.21 -1.87
C ILE A 24 -1.82 -25.81 -2.31
N LYS A 25 -2.37 -26.73 -1.52
CA LYS A 25 -3.73 -27.21 -1.75
C LYS A 25 -4.70 -26.07 -1.43
N ASN A 26 -5.67 -25.82 -2.29
CA ASN A 26 -6.73 -24.86 -2.00
C ASN A 26 -7.70 -25.49 -1.00
N GLU A 27 -8.05 -24.76 0.06
CA GLU A 27 -8.96 -25.26 1.10
C GLU A 27 -10.44 -25.09 0.69
N ASP A 28 -10.73 -24.14 -0.21
CA ASP A 28 -12.10 -23.78 -0.62
C ASP A 28 -12.57 -24.46 -1.92
N ASP A 29 -11.65 -25.04 -2.69
CA ASP A 29 -11.92 -25.69 -3.97
C ASP A 29 -11.02 -26.94 -4.08
N ASP A 30 -11.45 -27.99 -4.77
CA ASP A 30 -10.71 -29.26 -4.93
C ASP A 30 -9.43 -29.13 -5.78
N GLY A 31 -8.80 -27.94 -5.80
CA GLY A 31 -7.68 -27.55 -6.63
C GLY A 31 -6.44 -27.09 -5.88
N TRP A 32 -5.58 -26.40 -6.63
CA TRP A 32 -4.31 -25.88 -6.15
C TRP A 32 -4.35 -24.37 -6.16
N ALA A 33 -3.60 -23.76 -5.26
CA ALA A 33 -3.33 -22.34 -5.25
C ALA A 33 -1.81 -22.13 -5.18
N VAL A 34 -1.40 -20.92 -5.52
CA VAL A 34 -0.03 -20.46 -5.35
C VAL A 34 -0.02 -19.41 -4.27
N GLU A 35 0.74 -19.70 -3.22
CA GLU A 35 1.07 -18.76 -2.16
C GLU A 35 2.35 -18.03 -2.53
N ILE A 36 2.29 -16.69 -2.55
CA ILE A 36 3.43 -15.81 -2.80
C ILE A 36 3.81 -15.09 -1.51
N ARG A 37 5.06 -15.26 -1.09
CA ARG A 37 5.65 -14.64 0.10
C ARG A 37 6.84 -13.76 -0.28
N LYS A 38 7.06 -12.70 0.51
CA LYS A 38 8.23 -11.82 0.41
C LYS A 38 9.02 -11.88 1.70
N THR A 39 10.34 -12.00 1.62
CA THR A 39 11.22 -11.96 2.79
C THR A 39 10.98 -10.69 3.60
N GLY A 40 10.80 -10.84 4.91
CA GLY A 40 10.50 -9.73 5.82
C GLY A 40 9.02 -9.41 5.99
N ILE A 41 8.12 -10.03 5.22
CA ILE A 41 6.67 -9.95 5.44
C ILE A 41 6.21 -11.28 6.07
N PRO A 42 5.60 -11.27 7.27
CA PRO A 42 5.20 -12.50 7.96
C PRO A 42 4.06 -13.23 7.26
N GLU A 43 3.13 -12.46 6.69
CA GLU A 43 1.94 -12.95 5.98
C GLU A 43 2.19 -13.15 4.48
N PRO A 44 1.46 -14.06 3.82
CA PRO A 44 1.50 -14.17 2.37
C PRO A 44 0.98 -12.90 1.71
N VAL A 45 1.70 -12.45 0.67
CA VAL A 45 1.36 -11.23 -0.08
C VAL A 45 0.18 -11.49 -1.02
N LEU A 46 0.12 -12.69 -1.58
CA LEU A 46 -0.92 -13.08 -2.54
C LEU A 46 -1.13 -14.59 -2.45
N ILE A 47 -2.41 -15.00 -2.44
CA ILE A 47 -2.82 -16.38 -2.72
C ILE A 47 -3.68 -16.33 -3.97
N SER A 48 -3.32 -17.09 -4.99
CA SER A 48 -4.03 -17.10 -6.28
C SER A 48 -4.31 -18.52 -6.73
N PRO A 49 -5.46 -18.80 -7.36
CA PRO A 49 -5.74 -20.11 -7.94
C PRO A 49 -4.64 -20.55 -8.90
N TRP A 50 -4.32 -21.85 -8.89
CA TRP A 50 -3.31 -22.47 -9.74
C TRP A 50 -3.87 -23.67 -10.48
N VAL A 51 -3.40 -23.83 -11.72
CA VAL A 51 -3.98 -24.77 -12.66
C VAL A 51 -3.48 -26.19 -12.36
N MET A 52 -4.41 -27.13 -12.30
CA MET A 52 -4.10 -28.57 -12.31
C MET A 52 -3.42 -28.95 -13.63
N GLY A 53 -2.39 -29.78 -13.54
CA GLY A 53 -1.80 -30.46 -14.68
C GLY A 53 -2.80 -31.36 -15.41
N ARG A 54 -2.35 -31.93 -16.52
CA ARG A 54 -3.19 -32.71 -17.44
C ARG A 54 -3.85 -33.94 -16.80
N ASP A 55 -3.30 -34.44 -15.69
CA ASP A 55 -3.82 -35.56 -14.91
C ASP A 55 -4.97 -35.17 -13.96
N LYS A 56 -5.34 -33.88 -13.91
CA LYS A 56 -6.37 -33.29 -13.04
C LYS A 56 -6.15 -33.55 -11.55
N LYS A 57 -4.92 -33.89 -11.14
CA LYS A 57 -4.57 -34.22 -9.75
C LYS A 57 -3.30 -33.51 -9.31
N THR A 58 -2.26 -33.55 -10.15
CA THR A 58 -0.97 -32.93 -9.86
C THR A 58 -0.99 -31.50 -10.37
N PRO A 59 -0.48 -30.50 -9.63
CA PRO A 59 -0.42 -29.14 -10.13
C PRO A 59 0.51 -29.05 -11.35
N LYS A 60 0.23 -28.10 -12.26
CA LYS A 60 1.17 -27.81 -13.34
C LYS A 60 2.51 -27.38 -12.72
N PRO A 61 3.66 -27.90 -13.19
CA PRO A 61 4.96 -27.46 -12.70
C PRO A 61 5.18 -25.99 -12.99
N PHE A 62 5.83 -25.30 -12.06
CA PHE A 62 6.24 -23.92 -12.23
C PHE A 62 7.27 -23.78 -13.35
N ASP A 63 7.08 -22.72 -14.13
CA ASP A 63 8.08 -22.22 -15.07
C ASP A 63 8.45 -20.78 -14.69
N ALA A 64 9.55 -20.30 -15.27
CA ALA A 64 10.08 -18.97 -14.98
C ALA A 64 9.08 -17.84 -15.31
N SER A 65 8.24 -18.04 -16.33
CA SER A 65 7.24 -17.05 -16.76
C SER A 65 6.15 -16.92 -15.71
N ALA A 66 5.61 -18.04 -15.26
CA ALA A 66 4.59 -18.08 -14.20
C ALA A 66 5.11 -17.44 -12.91
N PHE A 67 6.33 -17.78 -12.50
CA PHE A 67 6.95 -17.17 -11.33
C PHE A 67 7.05 -15.64 -11.47
N ALA A 68 7.56 -15.15 -12.60
CA ALA A 68 7.68 -13.72 -12.86
C ALA A 68 6.33 -12.98 -12.83
N THR A 69 5.27 -13.60 -13.40
CA THR A 69 3.91 -13.05 -13.35
C THR A 69 3.41 -12.90 -11.92
N PHE A 70 3.54 -13.95 -11.10
CA PHE A 70 3.09 -13.87 -9.71
C PHE A 70 3.87 -12.86 -8.87
N VAL A 71 5.19 -12.80 -9.02
CA VAL A 71 6.02 -11.80 -8.35
C VAL A 71 5.57 -10.39 -8.73
N LYS A 72 5.28 -10.15 -10.01
CA LYS A 72 4.75 -8.86 -10.47
C LYS A 72 3.41 -8.53 -9.81
N THR A 73 2.44 -9.43 -9.85
CA THR A 73 1.12 -9.20 -9.24
C THR A 73 1.22 -8.99 -7.74
N ALA A 74 2.02 -9.78 -7.03
CA ALA A 74 2.23 -9.63 -5.60
C ALA A 74 2.90 -8.28 -5.26
N SER A 75 3.85 -7.83 -6.07
CA SER A 75 4.46 -6.50 -5.92
C SER A 75 3.42 -5.38 -6.09
N GLU A 76 2.55 -5.49 -7.10
CA GLU A 76 1.45 -4.53 -7.31
C GLU A 76 0.43 -4.53 -6.15
N VAL A 77 0.20 -5.67 -5.51
CA VAL A 77 -0.64 -5.76 -4.30
C VAL A 77 -0.01 -5.00 -3.13
N LEU A 78 1.30 -5.15 -2.91
CA LEU A 78 2.01 -4.39 -1.88
C LEU A 78 1.95 -2.89 -2.15
N ASP A 79 2.30 -2.46 -3.37
CA ASP A 79 2.27 -1.06 -3.77
C ASP A 79 0.86 -0.46 -3.61
N ARG A 80 -0.18 -1.23 -3.97
CA ARG A 80 -1.58 -0.80 -3.80
C ARG A 80 -1.95 -0.70 -2.33
N SER A 81 -1.50 -1.64 -1.49
CA SER A 81 -1.78 -1.64 -0.05
C SER A 81 -1.15 -0.43 0.63
N GLU A 82 0.07 -0.06 0.25
CA GLU A 82 0.77 1.14 0.75
C GLU A 82 0.01 2.40 0.34
N ARG A 83 -0.35 2.53 -0.95
CA ARG A 83 -1.15 3.67 -1.42
C ARG A 83 -2.52 3.75 -0.76
N GLN A 84 -3.16 2.62 -0.46
CA GLN A 84 -4.43 2.60 0.28
C GLN A 84 -4.25 3.03 1.74
N ARG A 85 -3.16 2.61 2.40
CA ARG A 85 -2.82 3.11 3.74
C ARG A 85 -2.56 4.61 3.72
N ASP A 86 -1.76 5.10 2.78
CA ASP A 86 -1.46 6.53 2.63
C ASP A 86 -2.72 7.34 2.34
N ALA A 87 -3.61 6.84 1.48
CA ALA A 87 -4.89 7.49 1.19
C ALA A 87 -5.87 7.45 2.37
N ALA A 88 -5.82 6.40 3.20
CA ALA A 88 -6.61 6.33 4.43
C ALA A 88 -6.11 7.32 5.49
N LEU A 89 -4.78 7.56 5.52
CA LEU A 89 -4.15 8.48 6.46
C LEU A 89 -4.16 9.93 5.97
N THR A 90 -4.25 10.18 4.67
CA THR A 90 -4.15 11.53 4.09
C THR A 90 -5.45 11.98 3.43
N LYS A 91 -6.05 13.04 3.96
CA LYS A 91 -7.13 13.78 3.28
C LYS A 91 -6.54 15.01 2.60
N ARG A 92 -6.98 15.32 1.39
CA ARG A 92 -6.56 16.53 0.67
C ARG A 92 -7.71 17.14 -0.10
N LEU A 93 -7.71 18.46 -0.25
CA LEU A 93 -8.62 19.17 -1.13
C LEU A 93 -7.99 20.47 -1.61
N SER A 94 -8.49 20.98 -2.73
CA SER A 94 -8.08 22.29 -3.26
C SER A 94 -9.09 23.35 -2.84
N ILE A 95 -8.59 24.49 -2.36
CA ILE A 95 -9.36 25.71 -2.07
C ILE A 95 -8.81 26.89 -2.87
N ALA A 96 -9.66 27.89 -3.13
CA ALA A 96 -9.26 29.14 -3.76
C ALA A 96 -9.40 30.28 -2.74
N TRP A 97 -8.34 31.04 -2.53
CA TRP A 97 -8.32 32.19 -1.63
C TRP A 97 -7.39 33.28 -2.18
N GLU A 98 -7.86 34.53 -2.16
CA GLU A 98 -7.16 35.70 -2.74
C GLU A 98 -6.66 35.50 -4.18
N GLY A 99 -7.45 34.80 -5.00
CA GLY A 99 -7.11 34.53 -6.40
C GLY A 99 -6.02 33.48 -6.61
N LYS A 100 -5.52 32.85 -5.53
CA LYS A 100 -4.58 31.73 -5.57
C LYS A 100 -5.25 30.41 -5.24
N TRP A 101 -4.71 29.33 -5.78
CA TRP A 101 -5.10 27.97 -5.42
C TRP A 101 -4.18 27.44 -4.34
N TYR A 102 -4.77 26.81 -3.33
CA TYR A 102 -4.04 26.11 -2.28
C TYR A 102 -4.45 24.65 -2.25
N GLU A 103 -3.45 23.77 -2.16
CA GLU A 103 -3.64 22.38 -1.79
C GLU A 103 -3.51 22.27 -0.26
N VAL A 104 -4.62 21.96 0.40
CA VAL A 104 -4.63 21.70 1.84
C VAL A 104 -4.63 20.20 2.09
N LYS A 105 -3.89 19.75 3.11
CA LYS A 105 -3.74 18.34 3.48
C LYS A 105 -3.93 18.16 4.97
N LEU A 106 -4.59 17.07 5.35
CA LEU A 106 -4.62 16.52 6.69
C LEU A 106 -4.00 15.13 6.65
N GLU A 107 -2.83 14.98 7.25
CA GLU A 107 -2.07 13.73 7.30
C GLU A 107 -2.14 13.14 8.72
N LEU A 108 -2.86 12.04 8.89
CA LEU A 108 -2.94 11.31 10.15
C LEU A 108 -1.61 10.62 10.42
N VAL A 109 -1.07 10.87 11.61
CA VAL A 109 0.12 10.21 12.14
C VAL A 109 -0.35 9.18 13.17
N PRO A 110 -0.39 7.89 12.80
CA PRO A 110 -0.73 6.82 13.72
C PRO A 110 0.43 6.60 14.69
N ASP A 111 0.33 7.20 15.87
CA ASP A 111 1.23 6.98 17.00
C ASP A 111 0.44 6.30 18.13
N GLU A 112 1.01 5.27 18.75
CA GLU A 112 0.35 4.47 19.80
C GLU A 112 0.14 5.25 21.11
N HIS A 113 0.89 6.32 21.33
CA HIS A 113 0.90 7.11 22.56
C HIS A 113 0.35 8.52 22.37
N ASP A 114 0.50 9.11 21.19
CA ASP A 114 0.10 10.48 20.91
C ASP A 114 -0.42 10.67 19.47
N PRO A 115 -1.57 10.05 19.13
CA PRO A 115 -2.13 10.11 17.80
C PRO A 115 -2.51 11.55 17.44
N HIS A 116 -2.08 12.01 16.28
CA HIS A 116 -2.31 13.37 15.82
C HIS A 116 -2.45 13.42 14.30
N ALA A 117 -2.75 14.61 13.78
CA ALA A 117 -2.67 14.88 12.36
C ALA A 117 -1.83 16.12 12.09
N LEU A 118 -1.26 16.20 10.88
CA LEU A 118 -0.61 17.38 10.35
C LEU A 118 -1.56 18.06 9.36
N LEU A 119 -2.00 19.27 9.69
CA LEU A 119 -2.73 20.12 8.76
C LEU A 119 -1.72 21.03 8.04
N SER A 120 -1.62 20.95 6.72
CA SER A 120 -0.75 21.81 5.93
C SER A 120 -1.48 22.47 4.76
N ALA A 121 -0.96 23.61 4.34
CA ALA A 121 -1.38 24.34 3.15
C ALA A 121 -0.17 24.62 2.27
N VAL A 122 -0.33 24.37 0.97
CA VAL A 122 0.68 24.60 -0.06
C VAL A 122 0.06 25.44 -1.16
N ASP A 123 0.74 26.48 -1.62
CA ASP A 123 0.26 27.34 -2.71
C ASP A 123 0.56 26.76 -4.09
N ASP A 124 0.23 27.52 -5.14
CA ASP A 124 0.43 27.15 -6.55
C ASP A 124 1.90 27.06 -6.95
N ALA A 125 2.80 27.77 -6.26
CA ALA A 125 4.25 27.67 -6.40
C ALA A 125 4.83 26.41 -5.71
N ARG A 126 3.98 25.58 -5.10
CA ARG A 126 4.35 24.45 -4.24
C ARG A 126 5.10 24.88 -2.97
N GLU A 127 4.94 26.13 -2.55
CA GLU A 127 5.49 26.64 -1.29
C GLU A 127 4.53 26.34 -0.14
N ARG A 128 5.07 25.83 0.97
CA ARG A 128 4.27 25.54 2.16
C ARG A 128 4.03 26.82 2.95
N VAL A 129 2.79 27.30 2.94
CA VAL A 129 2.40 28.54 3.62
C VAL A 129 2.01 28.33 5.09
N ALA A 130 1.58 27.12 5.45
CA ALA A 130 1.27 26.76 6.83
C ALA A 130 1.39 25.25 7.08
N SER A 131 1.73 24.88 8.31
CA SER A 131 1.76 23.48 8.76
C SER A 131 1.66 23.41 10.29
N TYR A 132 0.59 22.80 10.79
CA TYR A 132 0.33 22.68 12.22
C TYR A 132 -0.08 21.28 12.61
N ARG A 133 0.33 20.89 13.82
CA ARG A 133 -0.16 19.69 14.48
C ARG A 133 -1.57 19.95 14.99
N VAL A 134 -2.52 19.08 14.65
CA VAL A 134 -3.92 19.15 15.07
C VAL A 134 -4.38 17.80 15.61
N ALA A 135 -5.53 17.77 16.26
CA ALA A 135 -6.13 16.52 16.73
C ALA A 135 -6.41 15.55 15.56
N PRO A 136 -6.32 14.22 15.76
CA PRO A 136 -6.53 13.25 14.67
C PRO A 136 -7.97 13.24 14.15
N ASN A 137 -8.93 13.73 14.95
CA ASN A 137 -10.33 13.91 14.57
C ASN A 137 -10.64 15.33 14.05
N PHE A 138 -9.62 16.12 13.67
CA PHE A 138 -9.79 17.47 13.16
C PHE A 138 -10.79 17.51 12.00
N LYS A 139 -11.75 18.43 12.07
CA LYS A 139 -12.81 18.56 11.08
C LYS A 139 -12.24 19.13 9.78
N PHE A 140 -11.81 18.25 8.89
CA PHE A 140 -11.28 18.60 7.57
C PHE A 140 -12.38 18.56 6.50
N THR A 141 -13.08 19.69 6.34
CA THR A 141 -14.06 19.91 5.26
C THR A 141 -13.68 21.12 4.43
N ARG A 142 -14.26 21.26 3.23
CA ARG A 142 -14.02 22.42 2.36
C ARG A 142 -14.34 23.74 3.06
N ASP A 143 -15.43 23.80 3.83
CA ASP A 143 -15.83 25.02 4.55
C ASP A 143 -14.81 25.42 5.62
N THR A 144 -14.40 24.47 6.47
CA THR A 144 -13.38 24.73 7.51
C THR A 144 -12.04 25.16 6.92
N MET A 145 -11.67 24.64 5.75
CA MET A 145 -10.42 25.01 5.08
C MET A 145 -10.50 26.38 4.41
N ASN A 146 -11.66 26.74 3.85
CA ASN A 146 -11.90 28.09 3.37
C ASN A 146 -11.88 29.11 4.52
N ASP A 147 -12.49 28.80 5.66
CA ASP A 147 -12.48 29.68 6.84
C ASP A 147 -11.07 29.82 7.42
N TRP A 148 -10.31 28.73 7.46
CA TRP A 148 -8.91 28.74 7.86
C TRP A 148 -8.04 29.60 6.93
N ALA A 149 -8.23 29.49 5.61
CA ALA A 149 -7.54 30.34 4.64
C ALA A 149 -7.95 31.82 4.78
N ARG A 150 -9.26 32.12 4.94
CA ARG A 150 -9.75 33.49 5.16
C ARG A 150 -9.16 34.17 6.39
N ALA A 151 -8.83 33.38 7.41
CA ALA A 151 -8.16 33.86 8.62
C ALA A 151 -6.63 34.02 8.45
N GLY A 152 -6.07 33.71 7.28
CA GLY A 152 -4.63 33.79 7.00
C GLY A 152 -3.82 32.60 7.48
N PHE A 153 -4.42 31.39 7.49
CA PHE A 153 -3.79 30.15 7.95
C PHE A 153 -3.18 30.21 9.38
N PRO A 154 -3.92 30.67 10.41
CA PRO A 154 -3.44 30.66 11.80
C PRO A 154 -3.30 29.24 12.33
N GLN A 155 -2.70 29.04 13.51
CA GLN A 155 -2.78 27.73 14.16
C GLN A 155 -4.25 27.39 14.48
N PRO A 156 -4.80 26.23 14.01
CA PRO A 156 -6.20 25.84 14.21
C PRO A 156 -6.57 25.46 15.65
#